data_AF-A0AAE0STD5-F1
#
_entry.id   AF-A0AAE0STD5-F1
#
_cell.length_a   1.000
_cell.length_b   1.000
_cell.length_c   1.000
_cell.angle_alpha   90.00
_cell.angle_beta   90.00
_cell.angle_gamma   90.00
#
_symmetry.space_group_name_H-M   'P 1'
#
loop_
_entity.id
_entity.type
_entity.pdbx_description
1 polymer ?
#
loop_
_entity_poly.entity_id
_entity_poly.type
_entity_poly.pdbx_seq_one_letter_code
_entity_poly.pdbx_strand_id
1 'polypeptide(L)'
;MEYHSLWSTVKIAFAVFLFVQSSLVSADANGGASCATCTVIVALAEQTSVIHNESIVHALDRICGYLPGTYQKACKEFVDFFGPILIDILMEDDTPDSVCHKLSFCFTQSGKQECSLFPKKAYGFKSRKIRFTRDLVVNMEKDKAYFKNPMRIGIKICDLPGIKEICDWIKVVFDNHDPGVDLDSDRFSPYETLRGYSWRGKDCDDANGEVHPGAKPIDSDMVVDSNCNGIKGKDPITGNTYEDLLCSNTEPRGIALLGDSIGAHFHLPREWFNSTELSVEAFELLPFILENEFDWPELSSTTGFMNATDSMQRVIHGPTDSLYYRLWQRNHCNFRDFQNIGVNGARSGSMAETIENRSDNS
;
A
#
# COMPACT_ATOMS: atom_id res chain seq x y z
N MET A 1 -13.64 25.50 1.13
CA MET A 1 -14.45 24.69 2.07
C MET A 1 -15.08 23.46 1.42
N GLU A 2 -15.18 23.36 0.08
CA GLU A 2 -15.63 22.12 -0.60
C GLU A 2 -14.52 21.08 -0.82
N TYR A 3 -13.24 21.49 -0.85
CA TYR A 3 -12.10 20.58 -1.05
C TYR A 3 -11.95 19.54 0.08
N HIS A 4 -12.24 19.86 1.35
CA HIS A 4 -12.14 18.87 2.44
C HIS A 4 -13.21 17.75 2.37
N SER A 5 -14.35 17.99 1.72
CA SER A 5 -15.47 17.05 1.65
C SER A 5 -15.19 15.92 0.66
N LEU A 6 -14.67 16.27 -0.53
CA LEU A 6 -14.32 15.33 -1.60
C LEU A 6 -13.23 14.34 -1.14
N TRP A 7 -12.26 14.82 -0.35
CA TRP A 7 -11.14 14.02 0.15
C TRP A 7 -11.54 13.08 1.29
N SER A 8 -12.56 13.45 2.07
CA SER A 8 -13.14 12.55 3.07
C SER A 8 -13.83 11.36 2.40
N THR A 9 -14.55 11.59 1.30
CA THR A 9 -15.14 10.53 0.48
C THR A 9 -14.10 9.70 -0.29
N VAL A 10 -13.01 10.31 -0.78
CA VAL A 10 -11.89 9.59 -1.43
C VAL A 10 -11.13 8.72 -0.42
N LYS A 11 -10.88 9.19 0.81
CA LYS A 11 -10.27 8.39 1.88
C LYS A 11 -11.17 7.25 2.36
N ILE A 12 -12.49 7.45 2.35
CA ILE A 12 -13.47 6.38 2.65
C ILE A 12 -13.47 5.35 1.53
N ALA A 13 -13.51 5.80 0.26
CA ALA A 13 -13.47 4.91 -0.89
C ALA A 13 -12.15 4.14 -1.00
N PHE A 14 -11.01 4.76 -0.70
CA PHE A 14 -9.68 4.15 -0.68
C PHE A 14 -9.52 3.13 0.46
N ALA A 15 -10.04 3.42 1.66
CA ALA A 15 -10.03 2.47 2.77
C ALA A 15 -10.97 1.28 2.56
N VAL A 16 -12.16 1.52 1.99
CA VAL A 16 -13.08 0.45 1.56
C VAL A 16 -12.45 -0.35 0.41
N PHE A 17 -11.75 0.30 -0.52
CA PHE A 17 -11.02 -0.35 -1.61
C PHE A 17 -9.85 -1.20 -1.11
N LEU A 18 -9.06 -0.76 -0.13
CA LEU A 18 -7.98 -1.56 0.47
C LEU A 18 -8.51 -2.75 1.27
N PHE A 19 -9.65 -2.58 1.95
CA PHE A 19 -10.34 -3.69 2.63
C PHE A 19 -10.90 -4.71 1.63
N VAL A 20 -11.42 -4.25 0.49
CA VAL A 20 -11.98 -5.09 -0.59
C VAL A 20 -10.89 -5.62 -1.54
N GLN A 21 -9.72 -4.98 -1.63
CA GLN A 21 -8.58 -5.41 -2.45
C GLN A 21 -7.85 -6.63 -1.89
N SER A 22 -8.05 -6.94 -0.61
CA SER A 22 -7.75 -8.30 -0.13
C SER A 22 -8.43 -9.36 -0.99
N SER A 23 -9.55 -9.03 -1.66
CA SER A 23 -10.30 -9.89 -2.59
C SER A 23 -10.01 -9.63 -4.08
N LEU A 24 -9.09 -8.73 -4.44
CA LEU A 24 -8.71 -8.39 -5.83
C LEU A 24 -7.22 -8.59 -6.11
N VAL A 25 -6.55 -9.49 -5.39
CA VAL A 25 -5.32 -10.12 -5.89
C VAL A 25 -5.74 -11.16 -6.94
N SER A 26 -5.25 -10.98 -8.17
CA SER A 26 -5.38 -11.94 -9.27
C SER A 26 -5.24 -13.36 -8.75
N ALA A 27 -6.18 -14.25 -9.10
CA ALA A 27 -6.35 -15.58 -8.53
C ALA A 27 -5.05 -16.38 -8.37
N ASP A 28 -4.41 -16.19 -7.22
CA ASP A 28 -3.29 -16.99 -6.76
C ASP A 28 -3.79 -18.37 -6.33
N ALA A 29 -2.87 -19.33 -6.26
CA ALA A 29 -3.21 -20.67 -5.80
C ALA A 29 -4.00 -20.62 -4.48
N ASN A 30 -5.12 -21.35 -4.44
CA ASN A 30 -5.93 -21.56 -3.24
C ASN A 30 -6.50 -20.29 -2.54
N GLY A 31 -6.68 -19.20 -3.28
CA GLY A 31 -7.16 -17.92 -2.73
C GLY A 31 -6.06 -16.91 -2.44
N GLY A 32 -4.79 -17.32 -2.44
CA GLY A 32 -3.65 -16.40 -2.40
C GLY A 32 -3.68 -15.45 -1.20
N ALA A 33 -3.52 -14.15 -1.49
CA ALA A 33 -3.50 -13.10 -0.48
C ALA A 33 -4.79 -13.03 0.36
N SER A 34 -5.97 -13.23 -0.25
CA SER A 34 -7.24 -13.18 0.48
C SER A 34 -7.33 -14.25 1.56
N CYS A 35 -6.87 -15.45 1.23
CA CYS A 35 -6.78 -16.58 2.14
C CYS A 35 -5.78 -16.29 3.27
N ALA A 36 -4.57 -15.84 2.93
CA ALA A 36 -3.54 -15.51 3.91
C ALA A 36 -4.00 -14.40 4.89
N THR A 37 -4.59 -13.32 4.36
CA THR A 37 -5.12 -12.20 5.15
C THR A 37 -6.22 -12.67 6.09
N CYS A 38 -7.20 -13.45 5.60
CA CYS A 38 -8.24 -14.00 6.45
C CYS A 38 -7.64 -14.84 7.59
N THR A 39 -6.74 -15.78 7.25
CA THR A 39 -6.15 -16.70 8.21
C THR A 39 -5.37 -15.97 9.30
N VAL A 40 -4.63 -14.92 8.95
CA VAL A 40 -3.91 -14.07 9.91
C VAL A 40 -4.87 -13.28 10.79
N ILE A 41 -5.89 -12.63 10.22
CA ILE A 41 -6.85 -11.82 10.99
C ILE A 41 -7.62 -12.69 11.98
N VAL A 42 -8.12 -13.87 11.55
CA VAL A 42 -8.82 -14.79 12.43
C VAL A 42 -7.90 -15.26 13.56
N ALA A 43 -6.65 -15.62 13.25
CA ALA A 43 -5.68 -16.02 14.26
C ALA A 43 -5.34 -14.90 15.27
N LEU A 44 -5.24 -13.66 14.81
CA LEU A 44 -5.04 -12.50 15.68
C LEU A 44 -6.24 -12.26 16.57
N ALA A 45 -7.45 -12.33 16.00
CA ALA A 45 -8.68 -12.17 16.76
C ALA A 45 -8.86 -13.27 17.82
N GLU A 46 -8.51 -14.53 17.51
CA GLU A 46 -8.48 -15.62 18.48
C GLU A 46 -7.52 -15.30 19.63
N GLN A 47 -6.28 -14.89 19.33
CA GLN A 47 -5.29 -14.54 20.35
C GLN A 47 -5.72 -13.33 21.20
N THR A 48 -6.22 -12.27 20.56
CA THR A 48 -6.75 -11.07 21.25
C THR A 48 -7.93 -11.43 22.14
N SER A 49 -8.82 -12.33 21.71
CA SER A 49 -9.96 -12.79 22.51
C SER A 49 -9.52 -13.50 23.79
N VAL A 50 -8.44 -14.29 23.72
CA VAL A 50 -7.85 -14.97 24.87
C VAL A 50 -7.16 -13.97 25.82
N ILE A 51 -6.39 -13.02 25.27
CA ILE A 51 -5.67 -12.00 26.05
C ILE A 51 -6.64 -11.11 26.84
N HIS A 52 -7.74 -10.69 26.22
CA HIS A 52 -8.70 -9.76 26.82
C HIS A 52 -9.92 -10.45 27.45
N ASN A 53 -9.99 -11.78 27.40
CA ASN A 53 -11.12 -12.57 27.91
C ASN A 53 -12.48 -12.08 27.37
N GLU A 54 -12.54 -11.93 26.04
CA GLU A 54 -13.72 -11.44 25.31
C GLU A 54 -14.11 -12.40 24.18
N SER A 55 -15.27 -12.19 23.55
CA SER A 55 -15.64 -12.97 22.37
C SER A 55 -14.79 -12.56 21.16
N ILE A 56 -14.61 -13.45 20.18
CA ILE A 56 -13.85 -13.14 18.98
C ILE A 56 -14.41 -11.94 18.19
N VAL A 57 -15.72 -11.73 18.22
CA VAL A 57 -16.35 -10.55 17.58
C VAL A 57 -15.97 -9.27 18.32
N HIS A 58 -15.94 -9.28 19.65
CA HIS A 58 -15.45 -8.13 20.42
C HIS A 58 -13.94 -7.92 20.21
N ALA A 59 -13.16 -9.00 20.07
CA ALA A 59 -11.75 -8.92 19.72
C ALA A 59 -11.53 -8.30 18.33
N LEU A 60 -12.34 -8.66 17.34
CA LEU A 60 -12.32 -8.02 16.02
C LEU A 60 -12.73 -6.54 16.09
N ASP A 61 -13.78 -6.19 16.83
CA ASP A 61 -14.16 -4.77 17.02
C ASP A 61 -13.06 -3.98 17.73
N ARG A 62 -12.36 -4.59 18.70
CA ARG A 62 -11.18 -4.02 19.34
C ARG A 62 -10.05 -3.78 18.34
N ILE A 63 -9.75 -4.76 17.49
CA ILE A 63 -8.75 -4.61 16.41
C ILE A 63 -9.15 -3.48 15.47
N CYS A 64 -10.42 -3.41 15.06
CA CYS A 64 -10.93 -2.28 14.27
C CYS A 64 -10.75 -0.94 15.00
N GLY A 65 -10.85 -0.93 16.33
CA GLY A 65 -10.58 0.21 17.20
C GLY A 65 -9.17 0.79 17.10
N TYR A 66 -8.19 -0.01 16.68
CA TYR A 66 -6.80 0.44 16.49
C TYR A 66 -6.54 1.07 15.12
N LEU A 67 -7.39 0.81 14.13
CA LEU A 67 -7.21 1.33 12.78
C LEU A 67 -7.52 2.84 12.73
N PRO A 68 -6.83 3.62 11.88
CA PRO A 68 -7.09 5.05 11.77
C PRO A 68 -8.28 5.36 10.86
N GLY A 69 -9.04 6.41 11.22
CA GLY A 69 -9.95 7.12 10.33
C GLY A 69 -10.99 6.25 9.61
N THR A 70 -10.84 6.12 8.30
CA THR A 70 -11.82 5.44 7.42
C THR A 70 -11.66 3.92 7.43
N TYR A 71 -10.45 3.42 7.71
CA TYR A 71 -10.15 2.00 7.85
C TYR A 71 -10.87 1.38 9.06
N GLN A 72 -10.96 2.12 10.16
CA GLN A 72 -11.76 1.72 11.33
C GLN A 72 -13.22 1.52 10.96
N LYS A 73 -13.83 2.45 10.22
CA LYS A 73 -15.23 2.37 9.83
C LYS A 73 -15.49 1.16 8.93
N ALA A 74 -14.67 0.98 7.90
CA ALA A 74 -14.76 -0.16 7.00
C ALA A 74 -14.60 -1.50 7.74
N CYS A 75 -13.65 -1.58 8.67
CA CYS A 75 -13.45 -2.76 9.51
C CYS A 75 -14.68 -3.05 10.38
N LYS A 76 -15.25 -2.04 11.04
CA LYS A 76 -16.44 -2.22 11.86
C LYS A 76 -17.66 -2.67 11.05
N GLU A 77 -17.88 -2.08 9.89
CA GLU A 77 -18.94 -2.53 8.97
C GLU A 77 -18.75 -4.00 8.55
N PHE A 78 -17.51 -4.42 8.30
CA PHE A 78 -17.19 -5.81 8.03
C PHE A 78 -17.48 -6.72 9.23
N VAL A 79 -17.07 -6.33 10.44
CA VAL A 79 -17.33 -7.08 11.67
C VAL A 79 -18.83 -7.16 11.97
N ASP A 80 -19.59 -6.10 11.74
CA ASP A 80 -21.04 -6.10 11.94
C ASP A 80 -21.74 -7.06 10.96
N PHE A 81 -21.24 -7.15 9.72
CA PHE A 81 -21.79 -8.05 8.70
C PHE A 81 -21.43 -9.52 8.94
N PHE A 82 -20.16 -9.82 9.21
CA PHE A 82 -19.67 -11.20 9.37
C PHE A 82 -19.73 -11.70 10.82
N GLY A 83 -19.84 -10.82 11.81
CA GLY A 83 -19.82 -11.15 13.24
C GLY A 83 -20.79 -12.26 13.64
N PRO A 84 -22.07 -12.23 13.23
CA PRO A 84 -23.01 -13.31 13.52
C PRO A 84 -22.58 -14.66 12.94
N ILE A 85 -22.02 -14.66 11.72
CA ILE A 85 -21.53 -15.86 11.03
C ILE A 85 -20.27 -16.40 11.73
N LEU A 86 -19.37 -15.51 12.16
CA LEU A 86 -18.14 -15.86 12.85
C LEU A 86 -18.41 -16.53 14.20
N ILE A 87 -19.39 -16.03 14.98
CA ILE A 87 -19.78 -16.66 16.25
C ILE A 87 -20.19 -18.12 16.02
N ASP A 88 -21.06 -18.38 15.03
CA ASP A 88 -21.56 -19.72 14.76
C ASP A 88 -20.46 -20.68 14.26
N ILE A 89 -19.52 -20.18 13.44
CA ILE A 89 -18.42 -20.98 12.88
C ILE A 89 -17.35 -21.30 13.94
N LEU A 90 -16.98 -20.32 14.77
CA LEU A 90 -15.86 -20.46 15.70
C LEU A 90 -16.21 -21.24 16.99
N MET A 91 -17.49 -21.40 17.29
CA MET A 91 -17.95 -22.29 18.36
C MET A 91 -17.65 -23.78 18.09
N GLU A 92 -17.27 -24.14 16.85
CA GLU A 92 -16.96 -25.52 16.46
C GLU A 92 -15.50 -25.93 16.71
N ASP A 93 -14.70 -25.12 17.42
CA ASP A 93 -13.31 -25.45 17.77
C ASP A 93 -12.41 -25.55 16.51
N ASP A 94 -12.73 -24.79 15.47
CA ASP A 94 -12.00 -24.76 14.20
C ASP A 94 -10.62 -24.09 14.30
N THR A 95 -9.75 -24.36 13.33
CA THR A 95 -8.53 -23.55 13.12
C THR A 95 -8.84 -22.34 12.23
N PRO A 96 -8.03 -21.26 12.28
CA PRO A 96 -8.18 -20.12 11.38
C PRO A 96 -8.26 -20.51 9.90
N ASP A 97 -7.48 -21.49 9.44
CA ASP A 97 -7.54 -22.01 8.08
C ASP A 97 -8.95 -22.57 7.73
N SER A 98 -9.53 -23.37 8.62
CA SER A 98 -10.87 -23.99 8.44
C SER A 98 -11.96 -22.93 8.36
N VAL A 99 -11.87 -21.92 9.23
CA VAL A 99 -12.79 -20.77 9.25
C VAL A 99 -12.74 -20.04 7.91
N CYS A 100 -11.54 -19.73 7.42
CA CYS A 100 -11.36 -19.02 6.16
C CYS A 100 -11.78 -19.84 4.93
N HIS A 101 -11.68 -21.17 4.99
CA HIS A 101 -12.29 -22.07 4.00
C HIS A 101 -13.82 -22.03 4.05
N LYS A 102 -14.43 -22.06 5.23
CA LYS A 102 -15.90 -21.95 5.40
C LYS A 102 -16.43 -20.60 4.92
N LEU A 103 -15.67 -19.53 5.13
CA LEU A 103 -15.96 -18.19 4.63
C LEU A 103 -15.64 -18.00 3.14
N SER A 104 -15.08 -19.01 2.47
CA SER A 104 -14.68 -18.99 1.05
C SER A 104 -13.57 -18.00 0.68
N PHE A 105 -12.83 -17.46 1.65
CA PHE A 105 -11.58 -16.74 1.41
C PHE A 105 -10.45 -17.69 1.00
N CYS A 106 -10.45 -18.90 1.56
CA CYS A 106 -9.58 -19.99 1.15
C CYS A 106 -10.36 -21.04 0.35
N PHE A 107 -9.76 -21.59 -0.69
CA PHE A 107 -10.35 -22.69 -1.46
C PHE A 107 -9.28 -23.60 -2.04
N THR A 108 -9.59 -24.86 -2.31
CA THR A 108 -8.61 -25.78 -2.91
C THR A 108 -8.84 -25.84 -4.42
N GLN A 109 -7.88 -25.34 -5.19
CA GLN A 109 -7.93 -25.44 -6.65
C GLN A 109 -7.69 -26.87 -7.11
N SER A 110 -8.38 -27.30 -8.17
CA SER A 110 -8.19 -28.63 -8.75
C SER A 110 -6.72 -28.85 -9.14
N GLY A 111 -6.13 -29.94 -8.66
CA GLY A 111 -4.72 -30.27 -8.90
C GLY A 111 -3.70 -29.54 -8.02
N LYS A 112 -4.14 -28.69 -7.06
CA LYS A 112 -3.27 -28.06 -6.06
C LYS A 112 -3.52 -28.66 -4.67
N GLN A 113 -2.48 -28.71 -3.84
CA GLN A 113 -2.59 -29.14 -2.45
C GLN A 113 -3.26 -28.05 -1.61
N GLU A 114 -4.03 -28.44 -0.59
CA GLU A 114 -4.59 -27.52 0.39
C GLU A 114 -3.48 -26.88 1.23
N CYS A 115 -3.56 -25.57 1.43
CA CYS A 115 -2.63 -24.82 2.29
C CYS A 115 -3.18 -24.80 3.72
N SER A 116 -2.33 -25.07 4.72
CA SER A 116 -2.68 -25.01 6.15
C SER A 116 -1.55 -24.32 6.89
N LEU A 117 -1.82 -23.13 7.44
CA LEU A 117 -0.85 -22.37 8.22
C LEU A 117 -0.77 -22.90 9.67
N PHE A 118 -1.91 -23.30 10.22
CA PHE A 118 -1.99 -23.87 11.56
C PHE A 118 -2.02 -25.40 11.51
N PRO A 119 -1.39 -26.08 12.48
CA PRO A 119 -1.45 -27.53 12.56
C PRO A 119 -2.90 -27.99 12.78
N LYS A 120 -3.35 -28.96 11.97
CA LYS A 120 -4.68 -29.56 12.12
C LYS A 120 -4.80 -30.18 13.52
N LYS A 121 -5.83 -29.81 14.28
CA LYS A 121 -6.11 -30.42 15.60
C LYS A 121 -6.26 -31.94 15.41
N ALA A 122 -5.54 -32.74 16.21
CA ALA A 122 -5.38 -34.18 16.01
C ALA A 122 -6.62 -35.05 16.34
N TYR A 123 -7.81 -34.47 16.46
CA TYR A 123 -9.03 -35.20 16.78
C TYR A 123 -9.99 -35.20 15.58
N GLY A 124 -10.22 -36.39 15.01
CA GLY A 124 -11.02 -36.57 13.80
C GLY A 124 -12.43 -35.98 13.93
N PHE A 125 -12.68 -34.88 13.24
CA PHE A 125 -13.98 -34.25 13.18
C PHE A 125 -14.90 -35.08 12.26
N LYS A 126 -15.88 -35.77 12.86
CA LYS A 126 -17.07 -36.19 12.11
C LYS A 126 -17.81 -34.91 11.73
N SER A 127 -17.85 -34.57 10.44
CA SER A 127 -18.69 -33.49 9.93
C SER A 127 -20.13 -33.67 10.43
N ARG A 128 -20.51 -32.99 11.52
CA ARG A 128 -21.92 -32.77 11.80
C ARG A 128 -22.36 -31.73 10.78
N LYS A 129 -23.35 -32.07 9.95
CA LYS A 129 -24.03 -31.08 9.11
C LYS A 129 -24.44 -29.92 10.01
N ILE A 130 -23.91 -28.73 9.73
CA ILE A 130 -24.37 -27.49 10.33
C ILE A 130 -25.89 -27.48 10.20
N ARG A 131 -26.62 -27.57 11.33
CA ARG A 131 -28.04 -27.24 11.35
C ARG A 131 -28.09 -25.73 11.39
N PHE A 132 -28.04 -25.10 10.22
CA PHE A 132 -28.56 -23.74 10.07
C PHE A 132 -29.98 -23.77 10.65
N THR A 133 -30.18 -23.13 11.80
CA THR A 133 -31.50 -23.04 12.41
C THR A 133 -32.41 -22.35 11.40
N ARG A 134 -33.60 -22.94 11.21
CA ARG A 134 -34.57 -22.50 10.22
C ARG A 134 -34.91 -21.01 10.35
N ASP A 135 -34.78 -20.44 11.55
CA ASP A 135 -35.04 -19.02 11.83
C ASP A 135 -33.96 -18.07 11.27
N LEU A 136 -32.68 -18.47 11.20
CA LEU A 136 -31.64 -17.70 10.49
C LEU A 136 -31.88 -17.73 8.96
N VAL A 137 -32.33 -18.87 8.44
CA VAL A 137 -32.61 -19.05 7.00
C VAL A 137 -33.88 -18.32 6.55
N VAL A 138 -34.91 -18.19 7.41
CA VAL A 138 -36.19 -17.58 7.04
C VAL A 138 -36.04 -16.06 6.82
N ASN A 139 -35.15 -15.38 7.54
CA ASN A 139 -34.81 -13.98 7.21
C ASN A 139 -33.94 -13.86 5.95
N MET A 140 -33.15 -14.89 5.61
CA MET A 140 -32.40 -14.98 4.34
C MET A 140 -33.27 -15.38 3.13
N GLU A 141 -34.54 -15.78 3.29
CA GLU A 141 -35.40 -16.14 2.15
C GLU A 141 -35.79 -14.93 1.29
N LYS A 142 -35.80 -13.72 1.86
CA LYS A 142 -35.95 -12.48 1.07
C LYS A 142 -34.69 -12.16 0.23
N ASP A 143 -33.54 -12.69 0.65
CA ASP A 143 -32.24 -12.52 -0.02
C ASP A 143 -31.84 -13.72 -0.89
N LYS A 144 -32.80 -14.59 -1.25
CA LYS A 144 -32.59 -15.76 -2.12
C LYS A 144 -32.05 -15.45 -3.53
N ALA A 145 -32.10 -14.20 -3.98
CA ALA A 145 -31.42 -13.77 -5.20
C ALA A 145 -29.90 -13.67 -5.01
N TYR A 146 -29.42 -13.41 -3.79
CA TYR A 146 -28.01 -13.21 -3.45
C TYR A 146 -27.24 -14.52 -3.28
N PHE A 147 -27.89 -15.56 -2.74
CA PHE A 147 -27.22 -16.82 -2.33
C PHE A 147 -27.35 -17.99 -3.33
N LYS A 148 -28.18 -17.87 -4.39
CA LYS A 148 -28.35 -18.95 -5.39
C LYS A 148 -27.18 -19.09 -6.37
N ASN A 149 -26.35 -18.07 -6.48
CA ASN A 149 -25.00 -18.18 -6.99
C ASN A 149 -24.09 -18.06 -5.78
N PRO A 150 -23.43 -19.14 -5.31
CA PRO A 150 -22.39 -19.01 -4.31
C PRO A 150 -21.24 -18.25 -4.96
N MET A 151 -21.34 -16.93 -4.92
CA MET A 151 -20.25 -16.03 -4.63
C MET A 151 -18.89 -16.43 -5.26
N ARG A 152 -18.87 -16.65 -6.59
CA ARG A 152 -17.86 -15.93 -7.37
C ARG A 152 -18.27 -14.47 -7.23
N ILE A 153 -17.78 -13.75 -6.21
CA ILE A 153 -17.84 -12.28 -6.24
C ILE A 153 -16.96 -11.85 -7.41
N GLY A 154 -17.52 -11.92 -8.61
CA GLY A 154 -17.16 -11.03 -9.69
C GLY A 154 -17.97 -9.74 -9.54
N ILE A 155 -18.10 -9.19 -8.33
CA ILE A 155 -18.42 -7.77 -8.22
C ILE A 155 -17.12 -7.09 -8.64
N LYS A 156 -17.04 -6.74 -9.92
CA LYS A 156 -16.08 -5.74 -10.36
C LYS A 156 -16.51 -4.46 -9.66
N ILE A 157 -15.89 -4.16 -8.52
CA ILE A 157 -16.20 -2.97 -7.72
C ILE A 157 -16.10 -1.70 -8.58
N CYS A 158 -15.26 -1.74 -9.63
CA CYS A 158 -15.10 -0.71 -10.65
C CYS A 158 -16.30 -0.51 -11.58
N ASP A 159 -17.30 -1.38 -11.56
CA ASP A 159 -18.54 -1.24 -12.31
C ASP A 159 -19.65 -0.55 -11.49
N LEU A 160 -19.38 -0.19 -10.22
CA LEU A 160 -20.30 0.60 -9.39
C LEU A 160 -20.23 2.10 -9.77
N PRO A 161 -21.38 2.80 -9.88
CA PRO A 161 -21.42 4.23 -10.18
C PRO A 161 -20.69 5.04 -9.07
N GLY A 162 -19.73 5.89 -9.46
CA GLY A 162 -18.89 6.68 -8.54
C GLY A 162 -17.60 5.99 -8.06
N ILE A 163 -17.42 4.68 -8.31
CA ILE A 163 -16.19 3.93 -7.99
C ILE A 163 -15.30 3.73 -9.23
N LYS A 164 -15.90 3.77 -10.43
CA LYS A 164 -15.16 3.64 -11.70
C LYS A 164 -14.04 4.66 -11.87
N GLU A 165 -14.33 5.93 -11.59
CA GLU A 165 -13.37 7.05 -11.69
C GLU A 165 -12.18 6.87 -10.73
N ILE A 166 -12.45 6.30 -9.55
CA ILE A 166 -11.45 5.98 -8.53
C ILE A 166 -10.61 4.76 -8.95
N CYS A 167 -11.24 3.72 -9.51
CA CYS A 167 -10.53 2.57 -10.05
C CYS A 167 -9.63 2.93 -11.23
N ASP A 168 -10.08 3.81 -12.13
CA ASP A 168 -9.29 4.22 -13.29
C ASP A 168 -8.06 5.05 -12.84
N TRP A 169 -8.20 5.87 -11.79
CA TRP A 169 -7.07 6.58 -11.15
C TRP A 169 -6.09 5.62 -10.45
N ILE A 170 -6.60 4.62 -9.72
CA ILE A 170 -5.77 3.60 -9.05
C ILE A 170 -4.99 2.74 -10.04
N LYS A 171 -5.59 2.36 -11.19
CA LYS A 171 -4.84 1.63 -12.22
C LYS A 171 -3.66 2.44 -12.75
N VAL A 172 -3.79 3.77 -12.88
CA VAL A 172 -2.66 4.60 -13.31
C VAL A 172 -1.51 4.53 -12.30
N VAL A 173 -1.79 4.61 -11.00
CA VAL A 173 -0.75 4.56 -9.96
C VAL A 173 -0.11 3.17 -9.83
N PHE A 174 -0.94 2.12 -9.77
CA PHE A 174 -0.48 0.78 -9.41
C PHE A 174 -0.17 -0.12 -10.62
N ASP A 175 -0.73 0.15 -11.81
CA ASP A 175 -0.40 -0.61 -13.04
C ASP A 175 0.66 0.11 -13.89
N ASN A 176 0.67 1.45 -13.96
CA ASN A 176 1.67 2.19 -14.74
C ASN A 176 2.88 2.66 -13.90
N HIS A 177 2.79 2.60 -12.56
CA HIS A 177 3.85 3.01 -11.63
C HIS A 177 4.31 4.47 -11.80
N ASP A 178 3.37 5.32 -12.23
CA ASP A 178 3.53 6.77 -12.34
C ASP A 178 2.78 7.48 -11.20
N PRO A 179 3.15 8.73 -10.85
CA PRO A 179 2.57 9.41 -9.70
C PRO A 179 1.06 9.60 -9.84
N GLY A 180 0.33 9.45 -8.74
CA GLY A 180 -1.11 9.71 -8.70
C GLY A 180 -1.48 11.20 -8.82
N VAL A 181 -0.50 12.08 -8.57
CA VAL A 181 -0.60 13.53 -8.72
C VAL A 181 0.61 13.99 -9.52
N ASP A 182 0.38 14.34 -10.77
CA ASP A 182 1.37 14.81 -11.75
C ASP A 182 0.59 15.60 -12.82
N LEU A 183 0.62 16.93 -12.73
CA LEU A 183 -0.22 17.82 -13.53
C LEU A 183 0.38 18.15 -14.89
N ASP A 184 1.71 18.13 -15.00
CA ASP A 184 2.44 18.44 -16.23
C ASP A 184 3.02 17.20 -16.94
N SER A 185 2.83 16.02 -16.35
CA SER A 185 3.20 14.72 -16.90
C SER A 185 4.71 14.48 -17.04
N ASP A 186 5.51 15.10 -16.18
CA ASP A 186 6.95 14.89 -16.09
C ASP A 186 7.36 13.65 -15.26
N ARG A 187 6.37 13.01 -14.63
CA ARG A 187 6.47 11.83 -13.77
C ARG A 187 7.16 12.07 -12.41
N PHE A 188 7.31 13.31 -12.00
CA PHE A 188 7.63 13.70 -10.63
C PHE A 188 6.35 14.20 -9.96
N SER A 189 6.44 14.46 -8.65
CA SER A 189 5.24 14.86 -7.90
C SER A 189 5.60 15.72 -6.70
N PRO A 190 4.73 16.69 -6.34
CA PRO A 190 4.82 17.39 -5.07
C PRO A 190 4.25 16.56 -3.91
N TYR A 191 3.52 15.46 -4.20
CA TYR A 191 2.89 14.57 -3.21
C TYR A 191 3.82 13.43 -2.79
N GLU A 192 3.70 12.96 -1.54
CA GLU A 192 4.65 12.01 -0.95
C GLU A 192 4.47 10.58 -1.46
N THR A 193 3.29 10.03 -1.22
CA THR A 193 2.95 8.63 -1.50
C THR A 193 2.41 8.46 -2.92
N LEU A 194 1.82 7.32 -3.26
CA LEU A 194 1.18 7.08 -4.57
C LEU A 194 2.16 7.31 -5.73
N ARG A 195 3.35 6.70 -5.64
CA ARG A 195 4.44 6.85 -6.60
C ARG A 195 5.01 8.28 -6.73
N GLY A 196 4.72 9.15 -5.76
CA GLY A 196 5.23 10.52 -5.67
C GLY A 196 6.66 10.63 -5.12
N TYR A 197 6.95 11.63 -4.29
CA TYR A 197 8.31 11.97 -3.89
C TYR A 197 8.97 10.98 -2.89
N SER A 198 8.23 10.04 -2.30
CA SER A 198 8.83 8.87 -1.65
C SER A 198 9.68 8.07 -2.66
N TRP A 199 9.24 8.05 -3.92
CA TRP A 199 9.81 7.23 -4.98
C TRP A 199 10.82 7.99 -5.84
N ARG A 200 10.61 9.28 -6.07
CA ARG A 200 11.46 10.13 -6.94
C ARG A 200 11.74 11.46 -6.27
N GLY A 201 12.64 12.25 -6.83
CA GLY A 201 12.84 13.63 -6.38
C GLY A 201 11.52 14.40 -6.28
N LYS A 202 11.35 15.20 -5.22
CA LYS A 202 10.16 16.06 -5.14
C LYS A 202 10.16 17.10 -6.25
N ASP A 203 9.07 17.17 -6.97
CA ASP A 203 8.86 18.22 -7.97
C ASP A 203 8.71 19.60 -7.30
N CYS A 204 9.39 20.59 -7.86
CA CYS A 204 9.38 21.97 -7.41
C CYS A 204 8.38 22.86 -8.17
N ASP A 205 7.87 22.43 -9.33
CA ASP A 205 6.88 23.16 -10.13
C ASP A 205 5.98 22.21 -10.97
N ASP A 206 4.98 21.63 -10.33
CA ASP A 206 3.96 20.70 -10.89
C ASP A 206 2.95 21.39 -11.83
N ALA A 207 3.43 22.30 -12.65
CA ALA A 207 2.69 23.01 -13.68
C ALA A 207 3.53 23.20 -14.94
N ASN A 208 4.79 22.76 -14.92
CA ASN A 208 5.75 22.94 -15.98
C ASN A 208 6.70 21.74 -16.07
N GLY A 209 6.40 20.81 -16.98
CA GLY A 209 7.18 19.58 -17.12
C GLY A 209 8.60 19.74 -17.68
N GLU A 210 9.09 20.96 -17.89
CA GLU A 210 10.52 21.24 -18.09
C GLU A 210 11.27 21.49 -16.77
N VAL A 211 10.55 21.62 -15.64
CA VAL A 211 11.09 21.94 -14.32
C VAL A 211 10.95 20.75 -13.39
N HIS A 212 12.00 19.94 -13.28
CA HIS A 212 11.96 18.72 -12.48
C HIS A 212 13.35 18.25 -12.04
N PRO A 213 13.46 17.40 -11.00
CA PRO A 213 14.73 16.81 -10.59
C PRO A 213 15.49 16.16 -11.75
N GLY A 214 16.78 16.51 -11.88
CA GLY A 214 17.67 15.98 -12.93
C GLY A 214 17.56 16.67 -14.30
N ALA A 215 16.69 17.67 -14.46
CA ALA A 215 16.65 18.49 -15.67
C ALA A 215 17.96 19.28 -15.87
N LYS A 216 18.21 19.72 -17.12
CA LYS A 216 19.33 20.63 -17.39
C LYS A 216 18.93 22.06 -17.00
N PRO A 217 19.79 22.82 -16.30
CA PRO A 217 19.51 24.19 -15.93
C PRO A 217 19.10 25.07 -17.12
N ILE A 218 17.92 25.70 -17.03
CA ILE A 218 17.41 26.66 -18.01
C ILE A 218 17.99 28.03 -17.69
N ASP A 219 18.76 28.60 -18.62
CA ASP A 219 19.47 29.86 -18.43
C ASP A 219 20.31 29.90 -17.13
N SER A 220 20.95 28.77 -16.81
CA SER A 220 21.74 28.57 -15.59
C SER A 220 20.99 28.95 -14.31
N ASP A 221 19.70 28.63 -14.27
CA ASP A 221 18.78 28.84 -13.15
C ASP A 221 18.81 30.27 -12.59
N MET A 222 18.94 31.23 -13.50
CA MET A 222 19.03 32.65 -13.16
C MET A 222 17.80 33.15 -12.38
N VAL A 223 16.61 32.60 -12.65
CA VAL A 223 15.33 33.07 -12.09
C VAL A 223 14.53 31.92 -11.48
N VAL A 224 14.42 30.82 -12.23
CA VAL A 224 13.71 29.60 -11.84
C VAL A 224 14.75 28.52 -11.53
N ASP A 225 14.50 27.71 -10.50
CA ASP A 225 15.27 26.51 -10.20
C ASP A 225 14.64 25.42 -11.06
N SER A 226 15.24 25.13 -12.21
CA SER A 226 14.64 24.26 -13.22
C SER A 226 14.95 22.79 -13.00
N ASN A 227 15.97 22.48 -12.20
CA ASN A 227 16.35 21.11 -11.88
C ASN A 227 16.02 20.70 -10.44
N CYS A 228 15.29 21.55 -9.72
CA CYS A 228 14.83 21.36 -8.34
C CYS A 228 15.93 21.04 -7.32
N ASN A 229 17.18 21.42 -7.59
CA ASN A 229 18.31 21.15 -6.70
C ASN A 229 18.45 22.20 -5.58
N GLY A 230 17.64 23.28 -5.62
CA GLY A 230 17.62 24.37 -4.64
C GLY A 230 18.62 25.49 -4.92
N ILE A 231 19.36 25.44 -6.03
CA ILE A 231 20.38 26.42 -6.42
C ILE A 231 19.82 27.26 -7.57
N LYS A 232 19.64 28.56 -7.31
CA LYS A 232 19.19 29.51 -8.34
C LYS A 232 19.61 30.94 -8.02
N GLY A 233 19.47 31.82 -8.99
CA GLY A 233 19.75 33.25 -8.86
C GLY A 233 21.21 33.59 -9.16
N LYS A 234 21.61 34.80 -8.75
CA LYS A 234 22.94 35.37 -9.02
C LYS A 234 23.67 35.76 -7.75
N ASP A 235 24.98 35.63 -7.79
CA ASP A 235 25.87 36.30 -6.84
C ASP A 235 25.78 37.82 -7.06
N PRO A 236 25.36 38.60 -6.04
CA PRO A 236 25.21 40.05 -6.17
C PRO A 236 26.53 40.80 -6.40
N ILE A 237 27.68 40.15 -6.14
CA ILE A 237 29.01 40.75 -6.31
C ILE A 237 29.52 40.53 -7.74
N THR A 238 29.54 39.28 -8.19
CA THR A 238 30.10 38.93 -9.50
C THR A 238 29.09 39.01 -10.65
N GLY A 239 27.80 38.90 -10.35
CA GLY A 239 26.73 38.84 -11.35
C GLY A 239 26.61 37.48 -12.05
N ASN A 240 27.46 36.50 -11.71
CA ASN A 240 27.39 35.13 -12.21
C ASN A 240 26.24 34.38 -11.52
N THR A 241 25.65 33.39 -12.20
CA THR A 241 24.61 32.55 -11.58
C THR A 241 25.23 31.58 -10.58
N TYR A 242 24.48 31.24 -9.52
CA TYR A 242 24.97 30.27 -8.55
C TYR A 242 25.13 28.87 -9.17
N GLU A 243 24.27 28.49 -10.11
CA GLU A 243 24.37 27.21 -10.81
C GLU A 243 25.69 27.10 -11.61
N ASP A 244 26.11 28.16 -12.28
CA ASP A 244 27.39 28.16 -13.00
C ASP A 244 28.58 28.11 -12.04
N LEU A 245 28.53 28.92 -10.98
CA LEU A 245 29.59 29.01 -9.98
C LEU A 245 29.79 27.70 -9.21
N LEU A 246 28.71 26.98 -8.93
CA LEU A 246 28.70 25.82 -8.04
C LEU A 246 28.66 24.48 -8.78
N CYS A 247 28.08 24.39 -9.97
CA CYS A 247 27.75 23.11 -10.62
C CYS A 247 28.39 22.86 -12.00
N SER A 248 28.80 23.89 -12.75
CA SER A 248 29.27 23.73 -14.16
C SER A 248 30.43 22.74 -14.39
N ASN A 249 31.29 22.50 -13.40
CA ASN A 249 32.46 21.61 -13.51
C ASN A 249 32.44 20.46 -12.49
N THR A 250 31.28 20.14 -11.93
CA THR A 250 31.15 19.10 -10.89
C THR A 250 30.61 17.77 -11.41
N GLU A 251 30.24 17.71 -12.70
CA GLU A 251 29.60 16.58 -13.36
C GLU A 251 28.41 15.99 -12.56
N PRO A 252 27.33 16.78 -12.33
CA PRO A 252 26.13 16.28 -11.66
C PRO A 252 25.56 15.04 -12.35
N ARG A 253 25.04 14.12 -11.56
CA ARG A 253 24.40 12.88 -12.04
C ARG A 253 23.38 12.38 -11.04
N GLY A 254 22.27 11.89 -11.57
CA GLY A 254 21.24 11.21 -10.81
C GLY A 254 21.52 9.75 -10.55
N ILE A 255 20.67 9.15 -9.72
CA ILE A 255 20.63 7.71 -9.50
C ILE A 255 19.23 7.16 -9.75
N ALA A 256 19.15 6.16 -10.62
CA ALA A 256 17.91 5.43 -10.87
C ALA A 256 18.08 3.97 -10.46
N LEU A 257 17.15 3.46 -9.65
CA LEU A 257 17.05 2.05 -9.29
C LEU A 257 15.97 1.40 -10.15
N LEU A 258 16.34 0.40 -10.94
CA LEU A 258 15.41 -0.56 -11.52
C LEU A 258 15.38 -1.78 -10.60
N GLY A 259 14.31 -1.92 -9.82
CA GLY A 259 14.29 -2.86 -8.69
C GLY A 259 13.03 -3.69 -8.58
N ASP A 260 13.07 -4.63 -7.64
CA ASP A 260 11.91 -5.35 -7.15
C ASP A 260 11.54 -4.86 -5.73
N SER A 261 10.84 -5.69 -4.97
CA SER A 261 10.48 -5.44 -3.57
C SER A 261 11.67 -5.16 -2.66
N ILE A 262 12.86 -5.73 -2.95
CA ILE A 262 14.07 -5.47 -2.15
C ILE A 262 14.56 -4.05 -2.42
N GLY A 263 14.54 -3.64 -3.69
CA GLY A 263 14.95 -2.29 -4.11
C GLY A 263 14.01 -1.19 -3.60
N ALA A 264 12.71 -1.47 -3.60
CA ALA A 264 11.68 -0.57 -3.06
C ALA A 264 11.62 -0.57 -1.53
N HIS A 265 12.34 -1.49 -0.87
CA HIS A 265 12.32 -1.69 0.58
C HIS A 265 10.94 -2.09 1.12
N PHE A 266 10.36 -3.15 0.55
CA PHE A 266 9.14 -3.77 1.07
C PHE A 266 9.30 -4.13 2.54
N HIS A 267 8.37 -3.64 3.37
CA HIS A 267 8.39 -3.90 4.80
C HIS A 267 7.00 -3.82 5.42
N LEU A 268 6.66 -4.83 6.22
CA LEU A 268 5.45 -4.87 7.04
C LEU A 268 5.83 -4.73 8.53
N PRO A 269 5.16 -3.83 9.28
CA PRO A 269 5.38 -3.72 10.72
C PRO A 269 5.11 -5.04 11.44
N ARG A 270 6.04 -5.48 12.29
CA ARG A 270 5.89 -6.73 13.05
C ARG A 270 4.73 -6.66 14.04
N GLU A 271 4.43 -5.47 14.55
CA GLU A 271 3.39 -5.18 15.52
C GLU A 271 2.01 -5.60 14.99
N TRP A 272 1.80 -5.54 13.66
CA TRP A 272 0.55 -5.96 13.03
C TRP A 272 0.27 -7.46 13.17
N PHE A 273 1.28 -8.26 13.49
CA PHE A 273 1.19 -9.71 13.60
C PHE A 273 1.32 -10.21 15.04
N ASN A 274 1.36 -9.31 16.03
CA ASN A 274 1.48 -9.67 17.43
C ASN A 274 0.34 -9.08 18.26
N SER A 275 -0.58 -9.93 18.71
CA SER A 275 -1.79 -9.53 19.45
C SER A 275 -1.49 -8.79 20.76
N THR A 276 -0.30 -8.92 21.35
CA THR A 276 0.09 -8.14 22.55
C THR A 276 0.61 -6.75 22.25
N GLU A 277 1.01 -6.48 20.99
CA GLU A 277 1.58 -5.20 20.55
C GLU A 277 0.58 -4.36 19.72
N LEU A 278 -0.61 -4.89 19.42
CA LEU A 278 -1.65 -4.16 18.70
C LEU A 278 -2.11 -2.92 19.49
N SER A 279 -2.04 -1.76 18.82
CA SER A 279 -2.35 -0.45 19.40
C SER A 279 -2.69 0.55 18.30
N VAL A 280 -3.22 1.72 18.65
CA VAL A 280 -3.46 2.81 17.68
C VAL A 280 -2.14 3.24 17.04
N GLU A 281 -1.07 3.28 17.84
CA GLU A 281 0.28 3.62 17.41
C GLU A 281 0.84 2.62 16.39
N ALA A 282 0.53 1.33 16.54
CA ALA A 282 0.98 0.30 15.60
C ALA A 282 0.40 0.53 14.19
N PHE A 283 -0.80 1.09 14.07
CA PHE A 283 -1.47 1.34 12.79
C PHE A 283 -1.44 2.82 12.36
N GLU A 284 -0.70 3.68 13.05
CA GLU A 284 -0.62 5.11 12.75
C GLU A 284 -0.16 5.38 11.30
N LEU A 285 0.82 4.61 10.83
CA LEU A 285 1.38 4.71 9.47
C LEU A 285 0.62 3.88 8.43
N LEU A 286 -0.48 3.21 8.79
CA LEU A 286 -1.22 2.34 7.87
C LEU A 286 -1.58 3.02 6.53
N PRO A 287 -2.10 4.27 6.48
CA PRO A 287 -2.42 4.91 5.21
C PRO A 287 -1.19 5.11 4.34
N PHE A 288 -0.10 5.58 4.94
CA PHE A 288 1.18 5.80 4.25
C PHE A 288 1.72 4.50 3.64
N ILE A 289 1.76 3.43 4.44
CA ILE A 289 2.26 2.12 4.01
C ILE A 289 1.42 1.58 2.84
N LEU A 290 0.09 1.71 2.89
CA LEU A 290 -0.78 1.20 1.83
C LEU A 290 -0.67 2.03 0.54
N GLU A 291 -0.58 3.35 0.64
CA GLU A 291 -0.39 4.24 -0.51
C GLU A 291 0.99 4.09 -1.17
N ASN A 292 1.96 3.54 -0.45
CA ASN A 292 3.29 3.18 -0.96
C ASN A 292 3.44 1.67 -1.23
N GLU A 293 2.35 0.91 -1.40
CA GLU A 293 2.45 -0.51 -1.80
C GLU A 293 3.21 -1.39 -0.79
N PHE A 294 3.21 -1.01 0.49
CA PHE A 294 4.02 -1.61 1.56
C PHE A 294 5.54 -1.43 1.39
N ASP A 295 5.96 -0.58 0.46
CA ASP A 295 7.34 -0.20 0.22
C ASP A 295 7.72 1.07 0.98
N TRP A 296 9.02 1.23 1.23
CA TRP A 296 9.60 2.34 1.97
C TRP A 296 10.81 2.91 1.20
N PRO A 297 10.60 3.36 -0.05
CA PRO A 297 11.69 3.78 -0.94
C PRO A 297 12.50 4.96 -0.38
N GLU A 298 11.89 5.83 0.42
CA GLU A 298 12.54 6.94 1.11
C GLU A 298 13.50 6.51 2.24
N LEU A 299 13.44 5.24 2.65
CA LEU A 299 14.35 4.59 3.59
C LEU A 299 15.20 3.49 2.92
N SER A 300 15.07 3.31 1.60
CA SER A 300 15.79 2.25 0.89
C SER A 300 17.30 2.49 0.83
N SER A 301 18.05 1.40 0.63
CA SER A 301 19.50 1.44 0.51
C SER A 301 20.01 2.20 -0.72
N THR A 302 19.20 2.38 -1.77
CA THR A 302 19.62 3.04 -3.00
C THR A 302 19.14 4.48 -3.08
N THR A 303 17.86 4.73 -2.83
CA THR A 303 17.25 6.05 -3.04
C THR A 303 16.83 6.72 -1.74
N GLY A 304 17.06 6.11 -0.58
CA GLY A 304 16.59 6.65 0.69
C GLY A 304 17.17 8.04 0.98
N PHE A 305 16.34 8.97 1.43
CA PHE A 305 16.71 10.38 1.61
C PHE A 305 16.22 10.97 2.93
N MET A 306 15.32 10.29 3.63
CA MET A 306 14.78 10.73 4.90
C MET A 306 15.49 10.02 6.04
N ASN A 307 15.79 10.73 7.12
CA ASN A 307 15.99 10.06 8.40
C ASN A 307 14.61 9.62 8.91
N ALA A 308 14.51 8.37 9.39
CA ALA A 308 13.27 7.88 9.97
C ALA A 308 12.79 8.84 11.08
N THR A 309 11.55 9.33 10.98
CA THR A 309 10.87 10.08 12.05
C THR A 309 10.67 9.19 13.28
N ASP A 310 10.33 9.75 14.45
CA ASP A 310 10.03 8.94 15.64
C ASP A 310 8.95 7.86 15.37
N SER A 311 7.96 8.17 14.54
CA SER A 311 6.91 7.22 14.15
C SER A 311 7.43 6.13 13.23
N MET A 312 8.26 6.47 12.22
CA MET A 312 8.90 5.51 11.32
C MET A 312 9.94 4.66 12.03
N GLN A 313 10.68 5.23 13.00
CA GLN A 313 11.71 4.55 13.78
C GLN A 313 11.16 3.43 14.66
N ARG A 314 9.85 3.42 14.95
CA ARG A 314 9.22 2.27 15.63
C ARG A 314 9.10 1.05 14.72
N VAL A 315 9.04 1.28 13.40
CA VAL A 315 8.85 0.26 12.38
C VAL A 315 10.20 -0.13 11.76
N ILE A 316 10.95 0.86 11.27
CA ILE A 316 12.27 0.69 10.64
C ILE A 316 13.32 1.42 11.47
N HIS A 317 14.21 0.65 12.09
CA HIS A 317 15.25 1.17 12.97
C HIS A 317 16.53 1.54 12.22
N GLY A 318 17.16 2.63 12.64
CA GLY A 318 18.50 3.04 12.20
C GLY A 318 18.49 4.29 11.31
N PRO A 319 19.66 4.92 11.14
CA PRO A 319 19.80 6.05 10.23
C PRO A 319 19.76 5.59 8.77
N THR A 320 19.26 6.44 7.90
CA THR A 320 19.29 6.20 6.45
C THR A 320 20.65 6.56 5.89
N ASP A 321 21.31 5.59 5.25
CA ASP A 321 22.59 5.76 4.55
C ASP A 321 22.49 5.07 3.19
N SER A 322 22.05 5.83 2.19
CA SER A 322 21.77 5.33 0.85
C SER A 322 22.82 5.74 -0.18
N LEU A 323 22.81 5.09 -1.34
CA LEU A 323 23.63 5.49 -2.48
C LEU A 323 23.32 6.92 -2.94
N TYR A 324 22.04 7.30 -3.02
CA TYR A 324 21.62 8.67 -3.29
C TYR A 324 22.19 9.66 -2.26
N TYR A 325 22.05 9.36 -0.97
CA TYR A 325 22.52 10.24 0.09
C TYR A 325 24.03 10.49 -0.03
N ARG A 326 24.81 9.44 -0.30
CA ARG A 326 26.27 9.54 -0.54
C ARG A 326 26.60 10.29 -1.83
N LEU A 327 25.79 10.14 -2.88
CA LEU A 327 25.96 10.84 -4.15
C LEU A 327 25.71 12.35 -3.99
N TRP A 328 24.69 12.73 -3.23
CA TRP A 328 24.40 14.12 -2.86
C TRP A 328 25.48 14.71 -1.95
N GLN A 329 25.99 13.95 -0.96
CA GLN A 329 27.10 14.43 -0.12
C GLN A 329 28.39 14.66 -0.91
N ARG A 330 28.62 13.88 -1.98
CA ARG A 330 29.78 14.05 -2.85
C ARG A 330 29.66 15.27 -3.76
N ASN A 331 28.45 15.56 -4.24
CA ASN A 331 28.16 16.73 -5.06
C ASN A 331 26.72 17.20 -4.76
N HIS A 332 26.60 18.35 -4.08
CA HIS A 332 25.31 18.88 -3.65
C HIS A 332 24.39 19.31 -4.80
N CYS A 333 24.93 19.50 -6.01
CA CYS A 333 24.12 19.73 -7.22
C CYS A 333 23.23 18.55 -7.59
N ASN A 334 23.45 17.35 -7.01
CA ASN A 334 22.62 16.16 -7.21
C ASN A 334 21.40 16.11 -6.27
N PHE A 335 21.07 17.20 -5.57
CA PHE A 335 19.93 17.21 -4.66
C PHE A 335 18.64 16.88 -5.41
N ARG A 336 17.83 15.97 -4.84
CA ARG A 336 16.60 15.37 -5.39
C ARG A 336 16.77 14.48 -6.62
N ASP A 337 17.95 14.37 -7.22
CA ASP A 337 18.14 13.58 -8.45
C ASP A 337 18.23 12.07 -8.16
N PHE A 338 17.10 11.49 -7.76
CA PHE A 338 16.91 10.05 -7.56
C PHE A 338 15.58 9.57 -8.11
N GLN A 339 15.55 8.29 -8.52
CA GLN A 339 14.32 7.61 -8.95
C GLN A 339 14.35 6.14 -8.53
N ASN A 340 13.36 5.71 -7.76
CA ASN A 340 13.12 4.32 -7.40
C ASN A 340 12.00 3.76 -8.28
N ILE A 341 12.38 2.87 -9.19
CA ILE A 341 11.51 2.19 -10.15
C ILE A 341 11.31 0.74 -9.68
N GLY A 342 11.29 0.55 -8.35
CA GLY A 342 11.07 -0.74 -7.73
C GLY A 342 9.60 -1.14 -7.78
N VAL A 343 9.31 -2.38 -8.19
CA VAL A 343 7.94 -2.92 -8.21
C VAL A 343 7.91 -4.27 -7.51
N ASN A 344 6.95 -4.44 -6.60
CA ASN A 344 6.76 -5.71 -5.91
C ASN A 344 6.48 -6.85 -6.90
N GLY A 345 7.27 -7.92 -6.81
CA GLY A 345 7.14 -9.08 -7.71
C GLY A 345 7.74 -8.88 -9.12
N ALA A 346 8.45 -7.77 -9.36
CA ALA A 346 9.12 -7.54 -10.63
C ALA A 346 10.11 -8.65 -11.01
N ARG A 347 10.12 -9.00 -12.30
CA ARG A 347 11.08 -9.91 -12.92
C ARG A 347 11.69 -9.24 -14.14
N SER A 348 12.83 -9.73 -14.62
CA SER A 348 13.53 -9.14 -15.78
C SER A 348 12.61 -8.91 -17.00
N GLY A 349 11.62 -9.78 -17.23
CA GLY A 349 10.63 -9.61 -18.29
C GLY A 349 9.61 -8.48 -18.07
N SER A 350 9.11 -8.28 -16.85
CA SER A 350 8.17 -7.18 -16.54
C SER A 350 8.88 -5.84 -16.45
N MET A 351 10.16 -5.84 -16.03
CA MET A 351 10.99 -4.63 -16.00
C MET A 351 11.30 -4.09 -17.40
N ALA A 352 11.38 -4.95 -18.42
CA ALA A 352 11.61 -4.53 -19.79
C ALA A 352 10.46 -3.64 -20.32
N GLU A 353 9.21 -3.99 -20.01
CA GLU A 353 8.02 -3.19 -20.38
C GLU A 353 8.01 -1.82 -19.68
N THR A 354 8.42 -1.78 -18.40
CA THR A 354 8.59 -0.52 -17.66
C THR A 354 9.71 0.35 -18.25
N ILE A 355 10.78 -0.24 -18.79
CA ILE A 355 11.91 0.48 -19.39
C ILE A 355 11.57 0.98 -20.80
N GLU A 356 10.95 0.15 -21.65
CA GLU A 356 10.58 0.51 -23.02
C GLU A 356 9.61 1.71 -23.06
N ASN A 357 8.59 1.71 -22.19
CA ASN A 357 7.67 2.85 -22.02
C ASN A 357 8.35 4.12 -21.46
N ARG A 358 9.56 3.99 -20.89
CA ARG A 358 10.32 5.12 -20.34
C ARG A 358 11.29 5.72 -21.35
N SER A 359 11.83 4.93 -22.26
CA SER A 359 12.76 5.38 -23.31
C SER A 359 12.12 6.23 -24.42
N ASP A 360 10.79 6.21 -24.57
CA ASP A 360 10.10 6.97 -25.62
C ASP A 360 9.85 8.45 -25.27
N ASN A 361 10.13 8.89 -24.03
CA ASN A 361 9.85 10.24 -23.52
C ASN A 361 11.08 10.97 -22.93
N SER A 362 12.31 10.49 -23.18
CA SER A 362 13.56 11.07 -22.66
C SER A 362 14.42 11.71 -23.73
#